data_AF-A0A0A9GH54-F1
#
_entry.id   AF-A0A0A9GH54-F1
#
_cell.length_a   1.000
_cell.length_b   1.000
_cell.length_c   1.000
_cell.angle_alpha   90.00
_cell.angle_beta   90.00
_cell.angle_gamma   90.00
#
_symmetry.space_group_name_H-M   'P 1'
#
loop_
_entity.id
_entity.type
_entity.pdbx_description
1 polymer ?
#
loop_
_entity_poly.entity_id
_entity_poly.type
_entity_poly.pdbx_seq_one_letter_code
_entity_poly.pdbx_strand_id
1 'polypeptide(L)' 'MKFYIWVHRASEFNIDVVCAMGHEEPVVVIFVGMQMKSFKGEHSLSANTACRWYINPEVPEVHDVLVRLHNDFQSIR' A
#
# COMPACT_ATOMS: atom_id res chain seq x y z
N MET A 1 7.93 10.66 -1.85
CA MET A 1 8.57 9.52 -1.13
C MET A 1 8.25 8.25 -1.92
N LYS A 2 9.24 7.37 -2.14
CA LYS A 2 9.05 6.10 -2.87
C LYS A 2 9.04 4.93 -1.91
N PHE A 3 8.31 3.87 -2.26
CA PHE A 3 8.28 2.61 -1.52
C PHE A 3 8.73 1.47 -2.42
N TYR A 4 9.58 0.60 -1.89
CA TYR A 4 10.12 -0.54 -2.60
C TYR A 4 9.88 -1.84 -1.84
N ILE A 5 9.33 -2.83 -2.52
CA ILE A 5 9.27 -4.23 -2.09
C ILE A 5 10.19 -5.04 -3.00
N TRP A 6 10.96 -5.96 -2.42
CA TRP A 6 11.98 -6.73 -3.15
C TRP A 6 11.80 -8.24 -2.98
N VAL A 7 12.22 -8.98 -4.01
CA VAL A 7 12.39 -10.45 -4.03
C VAL A 7 11.15 -11.16 -3.47
N HIS A 8 11.32 -12.00 -2.45
CA HIS A 8 10.26 -12.85 -1.91
C HIS A 8 9.05 -12.04 -1.43
N ARG A 9 9.27 -10.89 -0.80
CA ARG A 9 8.17 -10.04 -0.35
C ARG A 9 7.37 -9.45 -1.52
N ALA A 10 8.02 -9.19 -2.66
CA ALA A 10 7.35 -8.67 -3.84
C ALA A 10 6.44 -9.73 -4.47
N SER A 11 6.88 -10.99 -4.47
CA SER A 11 6.09 -12.13 -4.96
C SER A 11 4.91 -12.47 -4.04
N GLU A 12 5.03 -12.23 -2.72
CA GLU A 12 3.94 -12.44 -1.77
C GLU A 12 2.86 -11.34 -1.86
N PHE A 13 3.22 -10.14 -2.30
CA PHE A 13 2.27 -9.05 -2.45
C PHE A 13 1.38 -9.30 -3.67
N ASN A 14 0.14 -9.72 -3.41
CA ASN A 14 -0.82 -10.04 -4.46
C ASN A 14 -1.35 -8.76 -5.13
N ILE A 15 -0.63 -8.30 -6.15
CA ILE A 15 -0.99 -7.11 -6.92
C ILE A 15 -2.30 -7.30 -7.69
N ASP A 16 -2.59 -8.52 -8.16
CA ASP A 16 -3.78 -8.80 -8.97
C ASP A 16 -5.06 -8.55 -8.16
N VAL A 17 -5.06 -8.97 -6.89
CA VAL A 17 -6.17 -8.70 -5.96
C VAL A 17 -6.35 -7.20 -5.73
N VAL A 18 -5.25 -6.46 -5.52
CA VAL A 18 -5.28 -5.01 -5.32
C VAL A 18 -5.83 -4.28 -6.56
N CYS A 19 -5.39 -4.67 -7.76
CA CYS A 19 -5.88 -4.10 -9.01
C CYS A 19 -7.35 -4.42 -9.24
N ALA A 20 -7.77 -5.67 -8.99
CA ALA A 20 -9.17 -6.07 -9.14
C ALA A 20 -10.10 -5.25 -8.24
N MET A 21 -9.76 -5.09 -6.95
CA MET A 21 -10.52 -4.22 -6.04
C MET A 21 -10.49 -2.75 -6.48
N GLY A 22 -9.33 -2.28 -6.92
CA GLY A 22 -9.12 -0.91 -7.39
C GLY A 22 -9.84 -0.54 -8.68
N HIS A 23 -10.47 -1.49 -9.37
CA HIS A 23 -11.38 -1.21 -10.49
C HIS A 23 -12.78 -0.82 -10.01
N GLU A 24 -13.21 -1.33 -8.86
CA GLU A 24 -14.57 -1.18 -8.35
C GLU A 24 -14.65 -0.13 -7.23
N GLU A 25 -13.65 -0.10 -6.35
CA GLU A 25 -13.65 0.74 -5.15
C GLU A 25 -12.24 1.26 -4.78
N PRO A 26 -12.14 2.32 -3.96
CA PRO A 26 -10.86 2.76 -3.43
C PRO A 26 -10.17 1.66 -2.62
N VAL A 27 -8.85 1.51 -2.83
CA VAL A 27 -8.04 0.56 -2.08
C VAL A 27 -7.03 1.29 -1.20
N VAL A 28 -7.04 0.97 0.09
CA VAL A 28 -6.09 1.45 1.09
C VAL A 28 -5.28 0.26 1.59
N VAL A 29 -3.96 0.36 1.47
CA VAL A 29 -3.04 -0.66 1.97
C VAL A 29 -2.18 -0.07 3.09
N ILE A 30 -2.25 -0.67 4.28
CA ILE A 30 -1.37 -0.32 5.39
C ILE A 30 -0.14 -1.22 5.34
N PHE A 31 1.05 -0.61 5.25
CA PHE A 31 2.32 -1.31 5.38
C PHE A 31 2.92 -1.06 6.77
N VAL A 32 3.30 -2.13 7.47
CA VAL A 32 3.95 -2.08 8.79
C VAL A 32 5.33 -2.70 8.72
N GLY A 33 6.24 -2.29 9.63
CA GLY A 33 7.59 -2.87 9.72
C GLY A 33 8.54 -2.46 8.59
N MET A 34 8.31 -1.30 7.97
CA MET A 34 9.14 -0.78 6.89
C MET A 34 10.41 -0.12 7.43
N GLN A 35 11.48 -0.13 6.63
CA GLN A 35 12.72 0.58 6.95
C GLN A 35 12.86 1.84 6.09
N MET A 36 13.05 3.00 6.71
CA MET A 36 13.40 4.22 5.99
C MET A 36 14.87 4.19 5.55
N LYS A 37 15.11 4.50 4.28
CA LYS A 37 16.44 4.56 3.67
C LYS A 37 16.63 5.92 2.99
N SER A 38 17.79 6.51 3.21
CA SER A 38 18.19 7.78 2.60
C SER A 38 19.39 7.51 1.69
N PHE A 39 19.26 7.81 0.40
CA PHE A 39 20.33 7.62 -0.58
C PHE A 39 20.36 8.78 -1.57
N LYS A 40 21.53 9.40 -1.73
CA LYS A 40 21.74 10.58 -2.61
C LYS A 40 20.72 11.71 -2.39
N GLY A 41 20.31 11.94 -1.14
CA GLY A 41 19.32 12.96 -0.79
C GLY A 41 17.86 12.57 -1.04
N GLU A 42 17.59 11.38 -1.60
CA GLU A 42 16.23 10.85 -1.69
C GLU A 42 15.90 9.96 -0.50
N HIS A 43 14.71 10.17 0.09
CA HIS A 43 14.13 9.30 1.11
C HIS A 43 13.20 8.27 0.49
N SER A 44 13.34 7.03 0.93
CA SER A 44 12.51 5.90 0.50
C SER A 44 12.17 4.98 1.67
N LEU A 45 11.11 4.22 1.50
CA LEU A 45 10.75 3.12 2.39
C LEU A 45 11.10 1.80 1.68
N SER A 46 11.70 0.89 2.42
CA SER A 46 12.05 -0.45 1.95
C SER A 46 11.33 -1.47 2.82
N ALA A 47 10.59 -2.38 2.20
CA ALA A 47 10.11 -3.58 2.88
C ALA A 47 11.29 -4.49 3.24
N ASN A 48 11.16 -5.21 4.35
CA ASN A 48 12.09 -6.23 4.82
C ASN A 48 11.31 -7.50 5.24
N THR A 49 11.98 -8.46 5.86
CA THR A 49 11.35 -9.71 6.34
C THR A 49 10.32 -9.47 7.45
N ALA A 50 10.37 -8.36 8.19
CA ALA A 50 9.35 -8.00 9.17
C ALA A 50 8.13 -7.30 8.55
N CYS A 51 8.21 -6.86 7.29
CA CYS A 51 7.15 -6.07 6.69
C CYS A 51 5.87 -6.88 6.48
N ARG A 52 4.74 -6.38 6.98
CA ARG A 52 3.40 -6.94 6.74
C ARG A 52 2.54 -5.88 6.08
N TRP A 53 1.49 -6.32 5.40
CA TRP A 53 0.50 -5.41 4.83
C TRP A 53 -0.91 -5.93 5.08
N TYR A 54 -1.83 -4.98 5.14
CA TYR A 54 -3.26 -5.22 5.31
C TYR A 54 -4.00 -4.38 4.28
N ILE A 55 -4.87 -5.01 3.50
CA ILE A 55 -5.64 -4.35 2.45
C ILE A 55 -7.04 -4.11 3.01
N ASN A 56 -7.51 -2.86 2.94
CA ASN A 56 -8.79 -2.39 3.48
C ASN A 56 -9.13 -2.97 4.88
N PRO A 57 -8.21 -2.91 5.87
CA PRO A 57 -8.52 -3.44 7.19
C PRO A 57 -9.62 -2.61 7.86
N GLU A 58 -10.46 -3.27 8.66
CA GLU A 58 -11.56 -2.66 9.39
C GLU A 58 -11.06 -1.88 10.62
N VAL A 59 -10.40 -0.74 10.37
CA VAL A 59 -9.95 0.19 11.41
C VAL A 59 -10.48 1.60 11.13
N PRO A 60 -10.76 2.41 12.16
CA PRO A 60 -11.38 3.73 11.98
C PRO A 60 -10.61 4.64 11.01
N GLU A 61 -9.28 4.62 11.09
CA GLU A 61 -8.41 5.45 10.24
C GLU A 61 -8.55 5.10 8.76
N VAL A 62 -8.77 3.82 8.44
CA VAL A 62 -8.97 3.37 7.06
C VAL A 62 -10.37 3.71 6.58
N HIS A 63 -11.39 3.58 7.45
CA HIS A 63 -12.75 3.97 7.10
C HIS A 63 -12.84 5.44 6.70
N ASP A 64 -12.27 6.33 7.50
CA ASP A 64 -12.26 7.77 7.22
C ASP A 64 -11.54 8.09 5.90
N VAL A 65 -10.43 7.39 5.62
CA VAL A 65 -9.69 7.55 4.37
C VAL A 65 -10.50 7.03 3.17
N LEU A 66 -11.12 5.86 3.28
CA LEU A 66 -11.96 5.28 2.23
C LEU A 66 -13.14 6.17 1.90
N VAL A 67 -13.85 6.71 2.90
CA VAL A 67 -14.99 7.64 2.70
C VAL A 67 -14.53 8.88 1.94
N ARG A 68 -13.36 9.44 2.28
CA ARG A 68 -12.80 10.59 1.58
C ARG A 68 -12.43 10.25 0.14
N LEU A 69 -11.81 9.10 -0.10
CA LEU A 69 -11.38 8.67 -1.42
C LEU A 69 -12.55 8.32 -2.36
N HIS A 70 -13.70 7.91 -1.84
CA HIS A 70 -14.87 7.62 -2.67
C HIS A 70 -15.34 8.84 -3.48
N ASN A 71 -15.22 10.05 -2.93
CA ASN A 71 -15.63 11.26 -3.65
C ASN A 71 -14.73 11.59 -4.84
N ASP A 72 -13.47 11.16 -4.78
CA ASP A 72 -12.44 11.41 -5.80
C ASP A 72 -11.99 10.11 -6.50
N PHE A 73 -12.80 9.05 -6.41
CA PHE A 73 -12.37 7.74 -6.87
C PHE A 73 -12.11 7.75 -8.37
N GLN A 74 -10.95 7.23 -8.74
CA GLN A 74 -10.58 6.93 -10.11
C GLN A 74 -10.14 5.48 -10.15
N SER A 75 -10.80 4.69 -10.99
CA SER A 75 -10.43 3.30 -11.23
C SER A 75 -8.95 3.23 -11.61
N ILE A 76 -8.25 2.26 -11.02
CA ILE A 76 -6.93 1.86 -11.49
C ILE A 76 -7.09 1.40 -12.96
N ARG A 77 -6.14 1.73 -13.84
CA ARG A 77 -6.17 1.38 -15.27
C ARG A 77 -5.25 0.21 -15.55
#